data_AF-A0A813E855-F1
#
_entry.id   AF-A0A813E855-F1
#
_cell.length_a   1.000
_cell.length_b   1.000
_cell.length_c   1.000
_cell.angle_alpha   90.00
_cell.angle_beta   90.00
_cell.angle_gamma   90.00
#
_symmetry.space_group_name_H-M   'P 1'
#
loop_
_entity.id
_entity.type
_entity.pdbx_description
1 polymer ?
#
loop_
_entity_poly.entity_id
_entity_poly.type
_entity_poly.pdbx_seq_one_letter_code
_entity_poly.pdbx_strand_id
1 'polypeptide(L)'
;MFFLMCYTCVNMSCAICELVNDPSWRPTFRFYHWSVSLFAALLCVWMMFAMAPIVAAIAILFCATIFTYASYNSHNAKWGDGFQGMKFQLVKNILTRMELKAHTKNWRPQLLVIAEASINHDQTSDETAVTVDKPDLLKLASQLKNGRGFIILGGICCSKDVNLFSSDGLFMNPGKQQKIMDGLSLVPKLLKEYGIEGFGRIIHTDDHTAGLVSLIQNSGLGAFTPNSLLASWPSALALDTSDAGVKARSNLLSMVQVCEVFEKVLIIEKGKTWPQFDERIKGTIDIWWTFGGGGVLLLFPYLMSKHPVWAGCRTRLFVLAGADDDLVQMQKELDMYVHDFRLPIEVHIKVADDLVMAGMASTEKEPEEPGQEEAAPGERDPVLAVKTSHEELARTFSGNLVRTVSGADLAKTVSSWRERAHMENRDSKDPKTVLFLHHPVQLTLNIDCCPVEMAVASGLNELMLKISGDAELVVTNLPDMNPRQSALGYCQYVEELTKNMNRAVLLRGTNTEVITAFT
;
A
#
# COMPACT_ATOMS: atom_id res chain seq x y z
N MET A 1 -4.19 -37.35 45.01
CA MET A 1 -4.59 -36.78 43.70
C MET A 1 -4.53 -35.25 43.70
N PHE A 2 -5.39 -34.53 44.43
CA PHE A 2 -5.41 -33.05 44.37
C PHE A 2 -4.09 -32.35 44.75
N PHE A 3 -3.36 -32.83 45.77
CA PHE A 3 -2.06 -32.24 46.12
C PHE A 3 -1.00 -32.42 45.02
N LEU A 4 -0.91 -33.62 44.42
CA LEU A 4 0.00 -33.88 43.30
C LEU A 4 -0.35 -33.02 42.08
N MET A 5 -1.64 -32.78 41.85
CA MET A 5 -2.11 -31.89 40.80
C MET A 5 -1.71 -30.43 41.06
N CYS A 6 -1.84 -29.94 42.30
CA CYS A 6 -1.36 -28.61 42.68
C CYS A 6 0.17 -28.48 42.50
N TYR A 7 0.94 -29.47 42.93
CA TYR A 7 2.40 -29.48 42.74
C TYR A 7 2.79 -29.57 41.27
N THR A 8 2.01 -30.28 40.44
CA THR A 8 2.20 -30.29 38.99
C THR A 8 2.01 -28.88 38.43
N CYS A 9 0.92 -28.19 38.75
CA CYS A 9 0.63 -26.85 38.25
C CYS A 9 1.67 -25.81 38.68
N VAL A 10 2.14 -25.86 39.93
CA VAL A 10 3.18 -24.94 40.44
C VAL A 10 4.49 -25.16 39.70
N ASN A 11 4.95 -26.40 39.62
CA ASN A 11 6.21 -26.73 38.95
C ASN A 11 6.15 -26.47 37.43
N MET A 12 5.02 -26.78 36.79
CA MET A 12 4.82 -26.49 35.39
C MET A 12 4.81 -24.97 35.13
N SER A 13 4.17 -24.18 36.00
CA SER A 13 4.17 -22.71 35.89
C SER A 13 5.58 -22.14 35.98
N CYS A 14 6.38 -22.56 36.97
CA CYS A 14 7.77 -22.10 37.11
C CYS A 14 8.62 -22.45 35.87
N ALA A 15 8.51 -23.68 35.37
CA ALA A 15 9.22 -24.12 34.17
C ALA A 15 8.82 -23.30 32.93
N ILE A 16 7.51 -23.06 32.73
CA ILE A 16 7.01 -22.26 31.61
C ILE A 16 7.53 -20.82 31.69
N CYS A 17 7.43 -20.16 32.84
CA CYS A 17 7.88 -18.76 32.99
C CYS A 17 9.36 -18.57 32.64
N GLU A 18 10.22 -19.53 33.02
CA GLU A 18 11.64 -19.51 32.67
C GLU A 18 11.89 -19.80 31.18
N LEU A 19 11.26 -20.83 30.62
CA LEU A 19 11.40 -21.20 29.19
C LEU A 19 10.96 -20.07 28.25
N VAL A 20 9.93 -19.34 28.67
CA VAL A 20 9.37 -18.17 27.98
C VAL A 20 10.25 -16.93 28.12
N ASN A 21 11.16 -16.91 29.08
CA ASN A 21 11.88 -15.71 29.52
C ASN A 21 10.91 -14.57 29.88
N ASP A 22 9.92 -14.86 30.72
CA ASP A 22 8.99 -13.83 31.20
C ASP A 22 9.77 -12.75 31.98
N PRO A 23 9.67 -11.45 31.60
CA PRO A 23 10.41 -10.38 32.26
C PRO A 23 10.15 -10.23 33.77
N SER A 24 8.97 -10.67 34.22
CA SER A 24 8.53 -10.62 35.62
C SER A 24 9.08 -11.78 36.46
N TRP A 25 9.47 -12.87 35.82
CA TRP A 25 9.99 -14.07 36.49
C TRP A 25 11.51 -13.96 36.67
N ARG A 26 11.95 -13.72 37.91
CA ARG A 26 13.36 -13.54 38.28
C ARG A 26 13.71 -14.31 39.56
N PRO A 27 13.78 -15.64 39.50
CA PRO A 27 14.07 -16.45 40.68
C PRO A 27 15.47 -16.12 41.20
N THR A 28 15.55 -15.63 42.45
CA THR A 28 16.82 -15.29 43.12
C THR A 28 17.49 -16.50 43.77
N PHE A 29 16.80 -17.65 43.81
CA PHE A 29 17.28 -18.84 44.48
C PHE A 29 18.36 -19.55 43.65
N ARG A 30 19.54 -19.75 44.25
CA ARG A 30 20.74 -20.28 43.57
C ARG A 30 20.57 -21.66 42.94
N PHE A 31 19.75 -22.53 43.52
CA PHE A 31 19.59 -23.91 43.03
C PHE A 31 18.31 -24.09 42.18
N TYR A 32 17.65 -23.00 41.80
CA TYR A 32 16.55 -23.07 40.87
C TYR A 32 17.06 -23.29 39.44
N HIS A 33 16.45 -24.23 38.73
CA HIS A 33 16.65 -24.43 37.30
C HIS A 33 15.36 -24.98 36.67
N TRP A 34 14.99 -24.52 35.47
CA TRP A 34 13.74 -24.92 34.81
C TRP A 34 13.59 -26.43 34.64
N SER A 35 14.70 -27.14 34.36
CA SER A 35 14.68 -28.59 34.15
C SER A 35 14.31 -29.36 35.41
N VAL A 36 14.71 -28.88 36.60
CA VAL A 36 14.36 -29.49 37.89
C VAL A 36 12.87 -29.35 38.14
N SER A 37 12.30 -28.18 37.84
CA SER A 37 10.87 -27.93 37.98
C SER A 37 10.06 -28.76 36.98
N LEU A 38 10.46 -28.82 35.71
CA LEU A 38 9.81 -29.66 34.70
C LEU A 38 9.87 -31.14 35.07
N PHE A 39 11.02 -31.62 35.56
CA PHE A 39 11.17 -32.99 36.03
C PHE A 39 10.24 -33.29 37.21
N ALA A 40 10.14 -32.40 38.18
CA ALA A 40 9.24 -32.54 39.32
C ALA A 40 7.76 -32.58 38.88
N ALA A 41 7.37 -31.76 37.89
CA ALA A 41 6.02 -31.80 37.32
C ALA A 41 5.71 -33.15 36.65
N LEU A 42 6.62 -33.64 35.80
CA LEU A 42 6.48 -34.94 35.12
C LEU A 42 6.41 -36.10 36.12
N LEU A 43 7.23 -36.06 37.16
CA LEU A 43 7.21 -37.07 38.22
C LEU A 43 5.88 -37.05 38.99
N CYS A 44 5.33 -35.87 39.28
CA CYS A 44 4.01 -35.76 39.91
C CYS A 44 2.90 -36.36 39.03
N VAL A 45 2.93 -36.09 37.70
CA VAL A 45 1.97 -36.68 36.75
C VAL A 45 2.13 -38.20 36.68
N TRP A 46 3.36 -38.70 36.59
CA TRP A 46 3.63 -40.13 36.58
C TRP A 46 3.09 -40.83 37.84
N MET A 47 3.35 -40.26 39.02
CA MET A 47 2.83 -40.77 40.30
C MET A 47 1.29 -40.76 40.34
N MET A 48 0.63 -39.76 39.76
CA MET A 48 -0.84 -39.73 39.67
C MET A 48 -1.38 -40.92 38.87
N PHE A 49 -0.80 -41.21 37.69
CA PHE A 49 -1.20 -42.33 36.85
C PHE A 49 -0.86 -43.70 37.47
N ALA A 50 0.26 -43.81 38.19
CA ALA A 50 0.67 -45.03 38.86
C ALA A 50 -0.30 -45.43 40.00
N MET A 51 -0.90 -44.46 40.69
CA MET A 51 -1.85 -44.72 41.77
C MET A 51 -3.25 -45.08 41.27
N ALA A 52 -3.83 -44.27 40.37
CA ALA A 52 -5.19 -44.47 39.87
C ALA A 52 -5.37 -43.82 38.48
N PRO A 53 -5.21 -44.59 37.38
CA PRO A 53 -5.14 -44.01 36.03
C PRO A 53 -6.46 -43.35 35.59
N ILE A 54 -7.61 -43.93 35.93
CA ILE A 54 -8.93 -43.41 35.55
C ILE A 54 -9.21 -42.07 36.28
N VAL A 55 -8.96 -42.03 37.58
CA VAL A 55 -9.19 -40.83 38.41
C VAL A 55 -8.21 -39.71 38.03
N ALA A 56 -6.96 -40.06 37.72
CA ALA A 56 -5.95 -39.10 37.24
C ALA A 56 -6.37 -38.46 35.90
N ALA A 57 -6.84 -39.27 34.94
CA ALA A 57 -7.32 -38.76 33.66
C ALA A 57 -8.50 -37.78 33.82
N ILE A 58 -9.48 -38.12 34.67
CA ILE A 58 -10.63 -37.25 34.97
C ILE A 58 -10.18 -35.95 35.63
N ALA A 59 -9.26 -36.01 36.60
CA ALA A 59 -8.75 -34.84 37.30
C ALA A 59 -7.97 -33.89 36.37
N ILE A 60 -7.14 -34.43 35.47
CA ILE A 60 -6.40 -33.65 34.46
C ILE A 60 -7.37 -33.00 33.48
N LEU A 61 -8.37 -33.73 32.98
CA LEU A 61 -9.41 -33.19 32.10
C LEU A 61 -10.18 -32.05 32.77
N PHE A 62 -10.54 -32.23 34.03
CA PHE A 62 -11.21 -31.20 34.83
C PHE A 62 -10.32 -29.95 35.01
N CYS A 63 -9.04 -30.14 35.31
CA CYS A 63 -8.06 -29.04 35.38
C CYS A 63 -7.95 -28.29 34.05
N ALA A 64 -7.82 -29.02 32.94
CA ALA A 64 -7.67 -28.46 31.62
C ALA A 64 -8.92 -27.65 31.25
N THR A 65 -10.11 -28.16 31.58
CA THR A 65 -11.38 -27.44 31.37
C THR A 65 -11.44 -26.13 32.16
N ILE A 66 -11.04 -26.15 33.44
CA ILE A 66 -10.96 -24.92 34.26
C ILE A 66 -9.93 -23.96 33.67
N PHE A 67 -8.76 -24.44 33.25
CA PHE A 67 -7.73 -23.61 32.66
C PHE A 67 -8.18 -22.98 31.34
N THR A 68 -8.82 -23.74 30.45
CA THR A 68 -9.39 -23.24 29.20
C THR A 68 -10.51 -22.24 29.46
N TYR A 69 -11.40 -22.51 30.41
CA TYR A 69 -12.45 -21.58 30.81
C TYR A 69 -11.89 -20.27 31.39
N ALA A 70 -10.90 -20.38 32.28
CA ALA A 70 -10.21 -19.22 32.85
C ALA A 70 -9.46 -18.43 31.78
N SER A 71 -8.78 -19.10 30.85
CA SER A 71 -8.08 -18.47 29.74
C SER A 71 -9.04 -17.74 28.79
N TYR A 72 -10.20 -18.34 28.49
CA TYR A 72 -11.25 -17.71 27.70
C TYR A 72 -11.81 -16.46 28.40
N ASN A 73 -12.11 -16.55 29.69
CA ASN A 73 -12.66 -15.43 30.45
C ASN A 73 -11.60 -14.35 30.80
N SER A 74 -10.32 -14.72 30.85
CA SER A 74 -9.19 -13.80 31.07
C SER A 74 -9.05 -12.77 29.95
N HIS A 75 -9.56 -13.06 28.75
CA HIS A 75 -9.58 -12.09 27.66
C HIS A 75 -10.62 -10.98 27.88
N ASN A 76 -11.69 -11.27 28.62
CA ASN A 76 -12.77 -10.32 28.94
C ASN A 76 -12.55 -9.59 30.26
N ALA A 77 -11.82 -10.21 31.19
CA ALA A 77 -11.53 -9.64 32.50
C ALA A 77 -10.15 -8.95 32.50
N LYS A 78 -10.06 -7.72 33.03
CA LYS A 78 -8.87 -6.84 32.98
C LYS A 78 -7.66 -7.31 33.82
N TRP A 79 -7.55 -8.59 34.16
CA TRP A 79 -6.52 -9.13 35.05
C TRP A 79 -5.11 -9.22 34.44
N GLY A 80 -4.93 -8.71 33.22
CA GLY A 80 -3.68 -8.87 32.47
C GLY A 80 -3.59 -10.24 31.81
N ASP A 81 -3.03 -10.26 30.60
CA ASP A 81 -2.79 -11.50 29.86
C ASP A 81 -1.42 -12.05 30.27
N GLY A 82 -1.39 -13.12 31.07
CA GLY A 82 -0.15 -13.79 31.49
C GLY A 82 0.71 -14.32 30.34
N PHE A 83 0.17 -14.39 29.12
CA PHE A 83 0.89 -14.79 27.90
C PHE A 83 1.31 -13.62 27.02
N GLN A 84 1.06 -12.37 27.42
CA GLN A 84 1.44 -11.19 26.65
C GLN A 84 2.96 -11.10 26.46
N GLY A 85 3.73 -11.50 27.48
CA GLY A 85 5.20 -11.59 27.41
C GLY A 85 5.67 -12.56 26.31
N MET A 86 5.05 -13.74 26.21
CA MET A 86 5.32 -14.71 25.14
C MET A 86 5.05 -14.15 23.77
N LYS A 87 3.86 -13.55 23.58
CA LYS A 87 3.45 -12.97 22.30
C LYS A 87 4.42 -11.88 21.86
N PHE A 88 4.83 -11.02 22.79
CA PHE A 88 5.79 -9.95 22.51
C PHE A 88 7.16 -10.49 22.10
N GLN A 89 7.72 -11.47 22.82
CA GLN A 89 9.01 -12.07 22.46
C GLN A 89 8.95 -12.79 21.11
N LEU A 90 7.84 -13.50 20.82
CA LEU A 90 7.64 -14.14 19.53
C LEU A 90 7.64 -13.11 18.39
N VAL A 91 6.86 -12.04 18.52
CA VAL A 91 6.79 -10.96 17.51
C VAL A 91 8.14 -10.27 17.34
N LYS A 92 8.83 -9.94 18.43
CA LYS A 92 10.18 -9.36 18.40
C LYS A 92 11.17 -10.26 17.67
N ASN A 93 11.20 -11.56 18.00
CA ASN A 93 12.11 -12.52 17.38
C ASN A 93 11.82 -12.71 15.89
N ILE A 94 10.54 -12.66 15.49
CA ILE A 94 10.15 -12.71 14.07
C ILE A 94 10.61 -11.43 13.36
N LEU A 95 10.26 -10.25 13.88
CA LEU A 95 10.58 -8.96 13.26
C LEU A 95 12.09 -8.73 13.12
N THR A 96 12.88 -9.11 14.12
CA THR A 96 14.34 -8.97 14.09
C THR A 96 15.03 -9.93 13.12
N ARG A 97 14.36 -11.03 12.74
CA ARG A 97 14.86 -11.99 11.74
C ARG A 97 14.39 -11.67 10.31
N MET A 98 13.39 -10.83 10.14
CA MET A 98 12.94 -10.40 8.81
C MET A 98 13.94 -9.40 8.22
N GLU A 99 14.37 -9.65 6.99
CA GLU A 99 15.25 -8.74 6.26
C GLU A 99 14.49 -7.48 5.81
N LEU A 100 15.13 -6.32 5.92
CA LEU A 100 14.53 -5.04 5.48
C LEU A 100 14.36 -4.94 3.96
N LYS A 101 15.17 -5.68 3.19
CA LYS A 101 15.04 -5.69 1.72
C LYS A 101 13.97 -6.72 1.33
N ALA A 102 12.76 -6.24 1.05
CA ALA A 102 11.75 -7.08 0.44
C ALA A 102 12.30 -7.71 -0.84
N HIS A 103 12.23 -9.05 -0.96
CA HIS A 103 12.64 -9.72 -2.18
C HIS A 103 11.76 -9.23 -3.33
N THR A 104 12.38 -8.68 -4.36
CA THR A 104 11.72 -8.04 -5.51
C THR A 104 10.76 -8.96 -6.25
N LYS A 105 10.86 -10.29 -6.08
CA LYS A 105 10.15 -11.30 -6.87
C LYS A 105 8.69 -11.55 -6.46
N ASN A 106 8.31 -11.30 -5.20
CA ASN A 106 6.97 -11.59 -4.67
C ASN A 106 6.37 -10.35 -4.00
N TRP A 107 6.05 -9.34 -4.81
CA TRP A 107 5.39 -8.14 -4.32
C TRP A 107 3.96 -8.45 -3.84
N ARG A 108 3.58 -7.90 -2.67
CA ARG A 108 2.22 -7.95 -2.11
C ARG A 108 1.84 -6.56 -1.61
N PRO A 109 0.59 -6.09 -1.79
CA PRO A 109 0.20 -4.78 -1.30
C PRO A 109 0.12 -4.78 0.22
N GLN A 110 0.93 -3.92 0.84
CA GLN A 110 0.93 -3.57 2.26
C GLN A 110 0.46 -2.11 2.32
N LEU A 111 -0.82 -1.94 2.67
CA LEU A 111 -1.53 -0.68 2.45
C LEU A 111 -1.37 0.26 3.64
N LEU A 112 -0.96 1.49 3.38
CA LEU A 112 -1.17 2.64 4.24
C LEU A 112 -2.36 3.42 3.70
N VAL A 113 -3.49 3.35 4.41
CA VAL A 113 -4.71 4.04 4.04
C VAL A 113 -4.68 5.44 4.66
N ILE A 114 -4.60 6.48 3.83
CA ILE A 114 -4.62 7.86 4.28
C ILE A 114 -6.05 8.35 4.31
N ALA A 115 -6.50 8.73 5.49
CA ALA A 115 -7.80 9.34 5.66
C ALA A 115 -7.65 10.70 6.37
N GLU A 116 -8.38 11.70 5.86
CA GLU A 116 -8.46 12.98 6.55
C GLU A 116 -9.34 12.80 7.80
N ALA A 117 -8.87 13.31 8.93
CA ALA A 117 -9.59 13.26 10.18
C ALA A 117 -9.97 14.70 10.57
N SER A 118 -11.26 14.93 10.77
CA SER A 118 -11.82 16.19 11.20
C SER A 118 -12.26 16.10 12.66
N ILE A 119 -12.04 17.17 13.43
CA ILE A 119 -12.53 17.28 14.80
C ILE A 119 -13.84 18.06 14.74
N ASN A 120 -14.96 17.35 14.87
CA ASN A 120 -16.27 17.99 14.90
C ASN A 120 -16.65 18.31 16.34
N HIS A 121 -17.09 19.55 16.55
CA HIS A 121 -17.76 19.98 17.79
C HIS A 121 -19.25 19.71 17.60
N ASP A 122 -19.75 18.61 18.15
CA ASP A 122 -21.19 18.38 18.14
C ASP A 122 -21.83 19.34 19.14
N GLN A 123 -22.79 20.15 18.70
CA GLN A 123 -23.36 21.23 19.54
C GLN A 123 -24.39 20.71 20.56
N THR A 124 -24.78 19.45 20.46
CA THR A 124 -25.85 18.82 21.25
C THR A 124 -25.37 17.97 22.42
N SER A 125 -24.08 17.64 22.46
CA SER A 125 -23.39 16.97 23.57
C SER A 125 -22.01 17.57 23.63
N ASP A 126 -21.51 17.98 24.81
CA ASP A 126 -20.15 18.49 25.04
C ASP A 126 -19.01 17.49 24.65
N GLU A 127 -19.32 16.43 23.90
CA GLU A 127 -18.40 15.46 23.33
C GLU A 127 -17.90 15.92 21.95
N THR A 128 -16.60 16.19 21.86
CA THR A 128 -15.90 16.38 20.57
C THR A 128 -15.60 15.03 19.94
N ALA A 129 -16.22 14.71 18.82
CA ALA A 129 -15.94 13.48 18.09
C ALA A 129 -14.93 13.73 16.98
N VAL A 130 -13.86 12.93 16.95
CA VAL A 130 -13.01 12.80 15.76
C VAL A 130 -13.78 11.95 14.76
N THR A 131 -13.96 12.45 13.54
CA THR A 131 -14.58 11.73 12.44
C THR A 131 -13.58 11.55 11.31
N VAL A 132 -13.67 10.42 10.63
CA VAL A 132 -12.86 10.15 9.45
C VAL A 132 -13.69 10.53 8.23
N ASP A 133 -13.15 11.44 7.44
CA ASP A 133 -13.80 11.90 6.22
C ASP A 133 -13.73 10.78 5.16
N LYS A 134 -14.89 10.42 4.58
CA LYS A 134 -15.09 9.35 3.58
C LYS A 134 -14.74 7.92 4.05
N PRO A 135 -15.65 7.22 4.74
CA PRO A 135 -15.43 5.84 5.16
C PRO A 135 -15.36 4.81 4.02
N ASP A 136 -15.74 5.20 2.79
CA ASP A 136 -15.74 4.29 1.64
C ASP A 136 -14.34 3.79 1.27
N LEU A 137 -13.30 4.58 1.58
CA LEU A 137 -11.91 4.17 1.40
C LEU A 137 -11.57 2.92 2.21
N LEU A 138 -12.16 2.78 3.42
CA LEU A 138 -11.98 1.61 4.27
C LEU A 138 -12.69 0.37 3.70
N LYS A 139 -13.82 0.54 3.02
CA LYS A 139 -14.49 -0.56 2.32
C LYS A 139 -13.61 -1.11 1.20
N LEU A 140 -13.03 -0.23 0.37
CA LEU A 140 -12.08 -0.64 -0.66
C LEU A 140 -10.84 -1.32 -0.05
N ALA A 141 -10.24 -0.72 0.98
CA ALA A 141 -9.07 -1.30 1.66
C ALA A 141 -9.35 -2.72 2.18
N SER A 142 -10.52 -2.93 2.77
CA SER A 142 -10.97 -4.23 3.27
C SER A 142 -11.22 -5.23 2.14
N GLN A 143 -11.80 -4.80 1.01
CA GLN A 143 -12.05 -5.66 -0.15
C GLN A 143 -10.74 -6.09 -0.85
N LEU A 144 -9.73 -5.23 -0.91
CA LEU A 144 -8.42 -5.53 -1.48
C LEU A 144 -7.61 -6.53 -0.64
N LYS A 145 -8.05 -6.81 0.59
CA LYS A 145 -7.32 -7.58 1.61
C LYS A 145 -7.15 -9.07 1.27
N ASN A 146 -7.90 -9.64 0.32
CA ASN A 146 -7.83 -11.09 0.05
C ASN A 146 -6.70 -11.55 -0.92
N GLY A 147 -5.56 -10.83 -0.87
CA GLY A 147 -4.20 -11.33 -1.19
C GLY A 147 -3.19 -11.29 -0.01
N ARG A 148 -3.68 -10.99 1.20
CA ARG A 148 -3.05 -10.99 2.54
C ARG A 148 -1.65 -10.36 2.65
N GLY A 149 -1.64 -9.03 2.56
CA GLY A 149 -0.74 -8.13 3.29
C GLY A 149 -1.40 -7.59 4.57
N PHE A 150 -0.83 -6.55 5.17
CA PHE A 150 -1.43 -5.85 6.31
C PHE A 150 -1.89 -4.44 5.91
N ILE A 151 -2.75 -3.86 6.74
CA ILE A 151 -3.30 -2.52 6.55
C ILE A 151 -2.92 -1.65 7.75
N ILE A 152 -2.40 -0.46 7.47
CA ILE A 152 -2.20 0.61 8.44
C ILE A 152 -3.15 1.75 8.08
N LEU A 153 -4.04 2.13 8.99
CA LEU A 153 -4.88 3.32 8.85
C LEU A 153 -4.12 4.54 9.38
N GLY A 154 -3.76 5.47 8.50
CA GLY A 154 -3.12 6.75 8.83
C GLY A 154 -4.13 7.89 8.75
N GLY A 155 -4.57 8.39 9.91
CA GLY A 155 -5.40 9.59 9.99
C GLY A 155 -4.55 10.86 10.07
N ILE A 156 -4.81 11.87 9.25
CA ILE A 156 -4.16 13.18 9.37
C ILE A 156 -5.20 14.18 9.87
N CYS A 157 -4.99 14.68 11.10
CA CYS A 157 -5.80 15.74 11.69
C CYS A 157 -5.03 17.06 11.60
N CYS A 158 -5.37 17.88 10.62
CA CYS A 158 -4.80 19.22 10.47
C CYS A 158 -5.59 20.24 11.29
N SER A 159 -4.96 20.90 12.25
CA SER A 159 -5.57 22.03 12.94
C SER A 159 -4.54 23.14 13.16
N LYS A 160 -4.93 24.40 12.90
CA LYS A 160 -4.05 25.56 13.09
C LYS A 160 -3.72 25.80 14.58
N ASP A 161 -4.48 25.20 15.49
CA ASP A 161 -4.29 25.29 16.94
C ASP A 161 -3.49 24.11 17.51
N VAL A 162 -2.64 23.44 16.71
CA VAL A 162 -1.83 22.27 17.12
C VAL A 162 -0.55 22.68 17.87
N ASN A 163 -0.58 23.79 18.60
CA ASN A 163 0.32 23.92 19.74
C ASN A 163 -0.12 22.88 20.79
N LEU A 164 0.44 21.67 20.72
CA LEU A 164 0.24 20.57 21.67
C LEU A 164 0.58 21.03 23.11
N PHE A 165 1.49 21.99 23.21
CA PHE A 165 1.89 22.69 24.41
C PHE A 165 1.15 24.01 24.51
N SER A 166 0.67 24.36 25.71
CA SER A 166 0.09 25.69 25.94
C SER A 166 1.13 26.78 25.68
N SER A 167 0.71 27.91 25.11
CA SER A 167 1.55 29.11 24.94
C SER A 167 2.23 29.55 26.24
N ASP A 168 1.64 29.22 27.40
CA ASP A 168 2.09 29.59 28.75
C ASP A 168 2.56 28.41 29.62
N GLY A 169 2.86 27.22 29.06
CA GLY A 169 3.22 26.08 29.91
C GLY A 169 3.84 24.87 29.21
N LEU A 170 4.72 24.17 29.95
CA LEU A 170 5.41 22.92 29.59
C LEU A 170 4.48 21.69 29.47
N PHE A 171 3.22 21.82 29.85
CA PHE A 171 2.28 20.71 29.94
C PHE A 171 1.21 20.76 28.86
N MET A 172 0.75 19.58 28.48
CA MET A 172 -0.27 19.36 27.47
C MET A 172 -1.64 19.83 27.99
N ASN A 173 -2.39 20.56 27.16
CA ASN A 173 -3.72 21.06 27.56
C ASN A 173 -4.68 19.86 27.76
N PRO A 174 -5.36 19.71 28.92
CA PRO A 174 -6.19 18.53 29.22
C PRO A 174 -7.30 18.28 28.20
N GLY A 175 -7.92 19.35 27.65
CA GLY A 175 -8.92 19.21 26.60
C GLY A 175 -8.35 18.69 25.26
N LYS A 176 -7.05 18.95 24.99
CA LYS A 176 -6.36 18.40 23.81
C LYS A 176 -5.93 16.95 24.01
N GLN A 177 -5.54 16.59 25.24
CA GLN A 177 -5.24 15.20 25.57
C GLN A 177 -6.47 14.30 25.39
N GLN A 178 -7.65 14.76 25.79
CA GLN A 178 -8.89 14.03 25.58
C GLN A 178 -9.17 13.79 24.09
N LYS A 179 -9.04 14.82 23.24
CA LYS A 179 -9.19 14.70 21.77
C LYS A 179 -8.27 13.65 21.14
N ILE A 180 -7.02 13.58 21.59
CA ILE A 180 -6.07 12.56 21.11
C ILE A 180 -6.48 11.16 21.57
N MET A 181 -6.94 11.03 22.82
CA MET A 181 -7.45 9.77 23.36
C MET A 181 -8.71 9.29 22.64
N ASP A 182 -9.59 10.21 22.26
CA ASP A 182 -10.81 9.91 21.50
C ASP A 182 -10.46 9.35 20.12
N GLY A 183 -9.51 9.99 19.42
CA GLY A 183 -8.98 9.50 18.14
C GLY A 183 -8.30 8.12 18.25
N LEU A 184 -7.56 7.87 19.34
CA LEU A 184 -6.98 6.55 19.63
C LEU A 184 -8.04 5.47 19.86
N SER A 185 -9.19 5.83 20.43
CA SER A 185 -10.31 4.90 20.64
C SER A 185 -11.13 4.65 19.36
N LEU A 186 -11.17 5.62 18.44
CA LEU A 186 -11.92 5.55 17.19
C LEU A 186 -11.30 4.55 16.21
N VAL A 187 -9.98 4.56 16.04
CA VAL A 187 -9.28 3.72 15.06
C VAL A 187 -9.61 2.23 15.24
N PRO A 188 -9.51 1.64 16.45
CA PRO A 188 -9.89 0.23 16.65
C PRO A 188 -11.38 -0.04 16.38
N LYS A 189 -12.27 0.92 16.67
CA LYS A 189 -13.71 0.79 16.37
C LYS A 189 -13.94 0.70 14.87
N LEU A 190 -13.33 1.60 14.09
CA LEU A 190 -13.42 1.60 12.63
C LEU A 190 -12.81 0.34 12.03
N LEU A 191 -11.61 -0.07 12.47
CA LEU A 191 -10.98 -1.29 11.97
C LEU A 191 -11.88 -2.52 12.22
N LYS A 192 -12.52 -2.60 13.38
CA LYS A 192 -13.46 -3.68 13.73
C LYS A 192 -14.74 -3.62 12.91
N GLU A 193 -15.31 -2.43 12.72
CA GLU A 193 -16.54 -2.22 11.94
C GLU A 193 -16.36 -2.66 10.47
N TYR A 194 -15.22 -2.32 9.85
CA TYR A 194 -14.93 -2.66 8.45
C TYR A 194 -14.22 -4.02 8.27
N GLY A 195 -14.07 -4.81 9.34
CA GLY A 195 -13.43 -6.14 9.29
C GLY A 195 -11.94 -6.11 8.93
N ILE A 196 -11.27 -4.97 9.14
CA ILE A 196 -9.87 -4.77 8.80
C ILE A 196 -9.01 -5.29 9.95
N GLU A 197 -8.17 -6.29 9.66
CA GLU A 197 -7.12 -6.72 10.59
C GLU A 197 -5.89 -5.89 10.28
N GLY A 198 -5.66 -4.88 11.10
CA GLY A 198 -4.63 -3.90 10.86
C GLY A 198 -4.34 -3.07 12.09
N PHE A 199 -3.47 -2.10 11.90
CA PHE A 199 -3.14 -1.09 12.90
C PHE A 199 -3.61 0.26 12.39
N GLY A 200 -3.64 1.26 13.27
CA GLY A 200 -3.83 2.62 12.79
C GLY A 200 -3.34 3.64 13.78
N ARG A 201 -3.16 4.86 13.28
CA ARG A 201 -2.62 5.98 14.00
C ARG A 201 -3.19 7.27 13.43
N ILE A 202 -3.55 8.20 14.31
CA ILE A 202 -3.93 9.56 13.92
C ILE A 202 -2.79 10.49 14.30
N ILE A 203 -2.26 11.23 13.33
CA ILE A 203 -1.26 12.27 13.54
C ILE A 203 -1.96 13.62 13.59
N HIS A 204 -1.61 14.41 14.60
CA HIS A 204 -2.06 15.79 14.75
C HIS A 204 -0.92 16.70 14.31
N THR A 205 -1.18 17.55 13.34
CA THR A 205 -0.16 18.41 12.70
C THR A 205 -0.78 19.74 12.30
N ASP A 206 0.04 20.78 12.17
CA ASP A 206 -0.34 22.07 11.62
C ASP A 206 -0.31 22.04 10.08
N ASP A 207 0.66 21.33 9.50
CA ASP A 207 0.81 21.10 8.08
C ASP A 207 0.48 19.66 7.65
N HIS A 208 -0.33 19.53 6.61
CA HIS A 208 -0.77 18.25 6.06
C HIS A 208 0.40 17.48 5.44
N THR A 209 1.26 18.18 4.69
CA THR A 209 2.39 17.55 3.99
C THR A 209 3.40 17.01 4.99
N ALA A 210 3.73 17.77 6.04
CA ALA A 210 4.56 17.28 7.14
C ALA A 210 3.95 16.04 7.83
N GLY A 211 2.63 16.04 8.08
CA GLY A 211 1.93 14.88 8.65
C GLY A 211 1.99 13.64 7.74
N LEU A 212 1.80 13.84 6.43
CA LEU A 212 1.85 12.78 5.43
C LEU A 212 3.24 12.17 5.31
N VAL A 213 4.29 12.99 5.22
CA VAL A 213 5.69 12.53 5.20
C VAL A 213 5.99 11.75 6.47
N SER A 214 5.57 12.24 7.63
CA SER A 214 5.74 11.55 8.90
C SER A 214 5.02 10.19 8.94
N LEU A 215 3.80 10.10 8.42
CA LEU A 215 3.09 8.82 8.29
C LEU A 215 3.82 7.86 7.36
N ILE A 216 4.22 8.29 6.17
CA ILE A 216 4.85 7.41 5.17
C ILE A 216 6.22 6.91 5.66
N GLN A 217 7.01 7.76 6.31
CA GLN A 217 8.33 7.41 6.83
C GLN A 217 8.28 6.53 8.09
N ASN A 218 7.38 6.84 9.02
CA ASN A 218 7.37 6.22 10.35
C ASN A 218 6.31 5.11 10.52
N SER A 219 5.51 4.82 9.50
CA SER A 219 4.55 3.73 9.56
C SER A 219 5.25 2.38 9.42
N GLY A 220 4.97 1.48 10.36
CA GLY A 220 5.52 0.13 10.37
C GLY A 220 6.65 -0.07 11.38
N LEU A 221 7.24 -1.26 11.39
CA LEU A 221 8.33 -1.64 12.28
C LEU A 221 9.29 -2.62 11.58
N GLY A 222 10.53 -2.18 11.33
CA GLY A 222 11.53 -2.99 10.63
C GLY A 222 11.11 -3.33 9.21
N ALA A 223 11.12 -4.62 8.84
CA ALA A 223 10.65 -5.08 7.53
C ALA A 223 9.12 -4.97 7.34
N PHE A 224 8.36 -4.80 8.42
CA PHE A 224 6.91 -4.69 8.39
C PHE A 224 6.49 -3.22 8.12
N THR A 225 6.67 -2.75 6.89
CA THR A 225 6.41 -1.35 6.48
C THR A 225 5.54 -1.29 5.23
N PRO A 226 4.59 -0.35 5.15
CA PRO A 226 3.69 -0.27 4.00
C PRO A 226 4.47 0.04 2.71
N ASN A 227 4.10 -0.59 1.61
CA ASN A 227 4.68 -0.37 0.28
C ASN A 227 3.67 0.27 -0.71
N SER A 228 2.43 0.46 -0.28
CA SER A 228 1.37 1.06 -1.07
C SER A 228 0.62 2.10 -0.24
N LEU A 229 0.30 3.23 -0.84
CA LEU A 229 -0.56 4.26 -0.29
C LEU A 229 -1.93 4.17 -0.95
N LEU A 230 -2.99 4.19 -0.15
CA LEU A 230 -4.37 4.26 -0.62
C LEU A 230 -4.98 5.57 -0.15
N ALA A 231 -5.49 6.37 -1.08
CA ALA A 231 -6.10 7.68 -0.82
C ALA A 231 -7.34 7.91 -1.68
N SER A 232 -8.18 8.87 -1.29
CA SER A 232 -9.35 9.28 -2.08
C SER A 232 -9.03 10.48 -2.96
N TRP A 233 -9.63 10.54 -4.15
CA TRP A 233 -9.55 11.71 -5.02
C TRP A 233 -10.37 12.87 -4.42
N PRO A 234 -9.87 14.13 -4.46
CA PRO A 234 -10.57 15.28 -3.90
C PRO A 234 -11.67 15.80 -4.84
N SER A 235 -12.66 14.98 -5.24
CA SER A 235 -13.61 15.25 -6.34
C SER A 235 -14.15 16.69 -6.44
N ALA A 236 -14.90 17.18 -5.45
CA ALA A 236 -15.51 18.51 -5.52
C ALA A 236 -14.49 19.66 -5.32
N LEU A 237 -13.41 19.39 -4.60
CA LEU A 237 -12.37 20.37 -4.25
C LEU A 237 -11.26 20.46 -5.31
N ALA A 238 -11.12 19.42 -6.15
CA ALA A 238 -10.08 19.32 -7.17
C ALA A 238 -10.20 20.46 -8.19
N LEU A 239 -11.43 20.84 -8.53
CA LEU A 239 -11.73 21.90 -9.50
C LEU A 239 -12.05 23.25 -8.84
N ASP A 240 -12.16 23.30 -7.52
CA ASP A 240 -12.51 24.53 -6.81
C ASP A 240 -11.33 25.52 -6.82
N THR A 241 -11.57 26.76 -7.23
CA THR A 241 -10.56 27.81 -7.26
C THR A 241 -10.37 28.49 -5.90
N SER A 242 -11.19 28.15 -4.90
CA SER A 242 -11.03 28.62 -3.52
C SER A 242 -9.71 28.16 -2.88
N ASP A 243 -9.32 28.83 -1.79
CA ASP A 243 -8.15 28.45 -0.99
C ASP A 243 -8.20 26.99 -0.51
N ALA A 244 -9.39 26.47 -0.24
CA ALA A 244 -9.59 25.07 0.15
C ALA A 244 -9.29 24.13 -1.02
N GLY A 245 -9.70 24.48 -2.24
CA GLY A 245 -9.39 23.72 -3.44
C GLY A 245 -7.90 23.74 -3.78
N VAL A 246 -7.24 24.90 -3.69
CA VAL A 246 -5.78 25.00 -3.85
C VAL A 246 -5.06 24.11 -2.84
N LYS A 247 -5.50 24.11 -1.57
CA LYS A 247 -4.91 23.25 -0.53
C LYS A 247 -5.13 21.76 -0.84
N ALA A 248 -6.33 21.36 -1.26
CA ALA A 248 -6.63 19.96 -1.59
C ALA A 248 -5.78 19.45 -2.78
N ARG A 249 -5.62 20.26 -3.84
CA ARG A 249 -4.75 19.94 -4.97
C ARG A 249 -3.28 19.85 -4.55
N SER A 250 -2.82 20.81 -3.77
CA SER A 250 -1.45 20.83 -3.25
C SER A 250 -1.16 19.59 -2.40
N ASN A 251 -2.10 19.19 -1.53
CA ASN A 251 -2.01 17.97 -0.72
C ASN A 251 -1.92 16.71 -1.59
N LEU A 252 -2.77 16.61 -2.62
CA LEU A 252 -2.78 15.47 -3.55
C LEU A 252 -1.45 15.36 -4.32
N LEU A 253 -0.97 16.46 -4.89
CA LEU A 253 0.27 16.44 -5.65
C LEU A 253 1.49 16.20 -4.75
N SER A 254 1.51 16.81 -3.56
CA SER A 254 2.53 16.53 -2.54
C SER A 254 2.52 15.04 -2.18
N MET A 255 1.34 14.42 -2.09
CA MET A 255 1.21 12.98 -1.84
C MET A 255 1.83 12.14 -2.95
N VAL A 256 1.58 12.49 -4.22
CA VAL A 256 2.20 11.78 -5.35
C VAL A 256 3.73 11.94 -5.33
N GLN A 257 4.24 13.15 -5.11
CA GLN A 257 5.69 13.41 -4.98
C GLN A 257 6.32 12.57 -3.86
N VAL A 258 5.69 12.56 -2.68
CA VAL A 258 6.20 11.82 -1.52
C VAL A 258 6.17 10.32 -1.81
N CYS A 259 5.13 9.79 -2.46
CA CYS A 259 5.10 8.38 -2.86
C CYS A 259 6.22 8.03 -3.83
N GLU A 260 6.52 8.92 -4.78
CA GLU A 260 7.59 8.71 -5.75
C GLU A 260 8.97 8.68 -5.07
N VAL A 261 9.24 9.65 -4.20
CA VAL A 261 10.50 9.74 -3.43
C VAL A 261 10.72 8.51 -2.55
N PHE A 262 9.65 7.97 -1.93
CA PHE A 262 9.73 6.80 -1.06
C PHE A 262 9.44 5.47 -1.76
N GLU A 263 9.37 5.46 -3.08
CA GLU A 263 9.06 4.28 -3.90
C GLU A 263 7.84 3.51 -3.36
N LYS A 264 6.72 4.21 -3.18
CA LYS A 264 5.42 3.65 -2.77
C LYS A 264 4.47 3.62 -3.95
N VAL A 265 3.79 2.49 -4.13
CA VAL A 265 2.67 2.39 -5.07
C VAL A 265 1.55 3.31 -4.61
N LEU A 266 1.03 4.16 -5.47
CA LEU A 266 -0.10 5.01 -5.15
C LEU A 266 -1.38 4.47 -5.78
N ILE A 267 -2.41 4.32 -4.95
CA ILE A 267 -3.75 3.90 -5.33
C ILE A 267 -4.70 5.03 -4.98
N ILE A 268 -5.35 5.63 -5.98
CA ILE A 268 -6.34 6.66 -5.76
C ILE A 268 -7.72 6.15 -6.16
N GLU A 269 -8.62 6.22 -5.20
CA GLU A 269 -10.02 5.88 -5.34
C GLU A 269 -10.82 7.10 -5.84
N LYS A 270 -11.66 6.90 -6.86
CA LYS A 270 -12.55 7.94 -7.38
C LYS A 270 -13.88 7.36 -7.85
N GLY A 271 -15.00 7.98 -7.47
CA GLY A 271 -16.30 7.69 -8.06
C GLY A 271 -17.44 7.55 -7.04
N LYS A 272 -18.46 6.77 -7.40
CA LYS A 272 -19.61 6.46 -6.55
C LYS A 272 -19.20 5.61 -5.35
N THR A 273 -20.10 5.54 -4.37
CA THR A 273 -19.94 4.73 -3.16
C THR A 273 -19.58 3.27 -3.48
N TRP A 274 -18.67 2.73 -2.66
CA TRP A 274 -18.21 1.35 -2.78
C TRP A 274 -19.24 0.37 -2.23
N PRO A 275 -19.37 -0.83 -2.85
CA PRO A 275 -20.35 -1.83 -2.46
C PRO A 275 -20.16 -2.27 -1.01
N GLN A 276 -21.26 -2.70 -0.40
CA GLN A 276 -21.23 -3.27 0.94
C GLN A 276 -20.63 -4.68 0.92
N PHE A 277 -20.15 -5.17 2.07
CA PHE A 277 -19.46 -6.47 2.16
C PHE A 277 -20.31 -7.68 1.77
N ASP A 278 -21.63 -7.58 1.98
CA ASP A 278 -22.59 -8.64 1.66
C ASP A 278 -23.07 -8.59 0.22
N GLU A 279 -22.81 -7.50 -0.49
CA GLU A 279 -23.21 -7.34 -1.88
C GLU A 279 -22.39 -8.27 -2.78
N ARG A 280 -23.00 -8.73 -3.86
CA ARG A 280 -22.35 -9.56 -4.87
C ARG A 280 -22.58 -8.89 -6.21
N ILE A 281 -21.52 -8.27 -6.73
CA ILE A 281 -21.56 -7.61 -8.01
C ILE A 281 -21.35 -8.66 -9.11
N LYS A 282 -22.13 -8.53 -10.19
CA LYS A 282 -21.94 -9.26 -11.44
C LYS A 282 -21.79 -8.25 -12.54
N GLY A 283 -20.67 -8.29 -13.27
CA GLY A 283 -20.36 -7.34 -14.32
C GLY A 283 -18.94 -7.54 -14.80
N THR A 284 -18.30 -6.45 -15.22
CA THR A 284 -16.89 -6.47 -15.66
C THR A 284 -16.03 -5.52 -14.84
N ILE A 285 -14.77 -5.91 -14.65
CA ILE A 285 -13.69 -5.04 -14.19
C ILE A 285 -12.81 -4.77 -15.41
N ASP A 286 -12.79 -3.54 -15.85
CA ASP A 286 -12.11 -3.14 -17.08
C ASP A 286 -10.80 -2.43 -16.74
N ILE A 287 -9.71 -2.98 -17.25
CA ILE A 287 -8.36 -2.47 -17.08
C ILE A 287 -7.99 -1.68 -18.33
N TRP A 288 -7.65 -0.42 -18.18
CA TRP A 288 -7.20 0.45 -19.26
C TRP A 288 -5.71 0.74 -19.08
N TRP A 289 -4.90 0.06 -19.87
CA TRP A 289 -3.46 0.28 -19.87
C TRP A 289 -3.09 1.39 -20.86
N THR A 290 -3.02 2.60 -20.34
CA THR A 290 -2.84 3.85 -21.10
C THR A 290 -1.40 4.38 -21.04
N PHE A 291 -0.87 4.51 -19.82
CA PHE A 291 0.47 5.06 -19.52
C PHE A 291 1.42 3.94 -19.02
N GLY A 292 2.74 4.16 -18.94
CA GLY A 292 3.72 3.14 -18.50
C GLY A 292 3.43 2.46 -17.15
N GLY A 293 4.15 1.36 -16.83
CA GLY A 293 4.12 0.72 -15.50
C GLY A 293 3.05 -0.37 -15.26
N GLY A 294 2.88 -1.33 -16.18
CA GLY A 294 1.73 -2.26 -16.20
C GLY A 294 1.65 -3.37 -15.13
N GLY A 295 2.70 -3.64 -14.34
CA GLY A 295 2.70 -4.80 -13.43
C GLY A 295 1.62 -4.74 -12.35
N VAL A 296 1.60 -3.65 -11.57
CA VAL A 296 0.63 -3.46 -10.48
C VAL A 296 -0.80 -3.33 -11.01
N LEU A 297 -0.96 -2.76 -12.22
CA LEU A 297 -2.25 -2.57 -12.88
C LEU A 297 -2.97 -3.91 -13.13
N LEU A 298 -2.25 -4.97 -13.49
CA LEU A 298 -2.82 -6.31 -13.67
C LEU A 298 -3.08 -7.04 -12.34
N LEU A 299 -2.25 -6.77 -11.32
CA LEU A 299 -2.38 -7.40 -10.01
C LEU A 299 -3.61 -6.92 -9.24
N PHE A 300 -3.92 -5.63 -9.32
CA PHE A 300 -5.01 -5.04 -8.52
C PHE A 300 -6.37 -5.70 -8.79
N PRO A 301 -6.86 -5.83 -10.04
CA PRO A 301 -8.10 -6.53 -10.37
C PRO A 301 -8.08 -8.01 -9.98
N TYR A 302 -6.94 -8.69 -10.16
CA TYR A 302 -6.78 -10.07 -9.73
C TYR A 302 -7.00 -10.22 -8.21
N LEU A 303 -6.42 -9.33 -7.40
CA LEU A 303 -6.63 -9.32 -5.96
C LEU A 303 -8.08 -9.00 -5.57
N MET A 304 -8.71 -8.05 -6.27
CA MET A 304 -10.12 -7.73 -6.07
C MET A 304 -11.02 -8.94 -6.37
N SER A 305 -10.74 -9.69 -7.44
CA SER A 305 -11.52 -10.88 -7.83
C SER A 305 -11.50 -12.00 -6.78
N LYS A 306 -10.48 -12.04 -5.89
CA LYS A 306 -10.43 -12.97 -4.75
C LYS A 306 -11.45 -12.62 -3.65
N HIS A 307 -11.96 -11.40 -3.63
CA HIS A 307 -12.97 -10.99 -2.67
C HIS A 307 -14.38 -11.44 -3.12
N PRO A 308 -15.24 -11.96 -2.22
CA PRO A 308 -16.57 -12.47 -2.59
C PRO A 308 -17.45 -11.47 -3.34
N VAL A 309 -17.33 -10.17 -3.03
CA VAL A 309 -18.08 -9.09 -3.71
C VAL A 309 -17.81 -9.05 -5.21
N TRP A 310 -16.56 -9.27 -5.63
CA TRP A 310 -16.09 -9.09 -7.00
C TRP A 310 -15.81 -10.42 -7.72
N ALA A 311 -15.93 -11.56 -7.03
CA ALA A 311 -15.67 -12.89 -7.57
C ALA A 311 -16.58 -13.26 -8.76
N GLY A 312 -17.73 -12.59 -8.90
CA GLY A 312 -18.65 -12.76 -10.03
C GLY A 312 -18.32 -11.89 -11.25
N CYS A 313 -17.31 -11.02 -11.18
CA CYS A 313 -16.96 -10.10 -12.25
C CYS A 313 -15.90 -10.70 -13.20
N ARG A 314 -16.06 -10.45 -14.50
CA ARG A 314 -15.05 -10.81 -15.51
C ARG A 314 -14.04 -9.68 -15.65
N THR A 315 -12.77 -9.99 -15.81
CA THR A 315 -11.72 -8.98 -15.98
C THR A 315 -11.33 -8.86 -17.45
N ARG A 316 -11.34 -7.63 -17.98
CA ARG A 316 -10.98 -7.32 -19.38
C ARG A 316 -9.81 -6.34 -19.39
N LEU A 317 -8.80 -6.57 -20.23
CA LEU A 317 -7.66 -5.69 -20.44
C LEU A 317 -7.76 -5.01 -21.79
N PHE A 318 -7.78 -3.68 -21.77
CA PHE A 318 -7.75 -2.82 -22.95
C PHE A 318 -6.38 -2.15 -23.08
N VAL A 319 -5.72 -2.38 -24.20
CA VAL A 319 -4.43 -1.78 -24.55
C VAL A 319 -4.59 -0.94 -25.81
N LEU A 320 -4.04 0.27 -25.78
CA LEU A 320 -4.08 1.20 -26.93
C LEU A 320 -2.86 1.01 -27.82
N ALA A 321 -3.14 0.86 -29.11
CA ALA A 321 -2.19 0.69 -30.19
C ALA A 321 -2.28 1.86 -31.17
N GLY A 322 -1.15 2.25 -31.75
CA GLY A 322 -1.10 3.16 -32.88
C GLY A 322 -1.54 2.47 -34.18
N ALA A 323 -1.84 3.26 -35.22
CA ALA A 323 -2.23 2.73 -36.51
C ALA A 323 -1.13 1.89 -37.19
N ASP A 324 0.14 2.17 -36.88
CA ASP A 324 1.31 1.52 -37.46
C ASP A 324 1.77 0.26 -36.70
N ASP A 325 1.15 -0.04 -35.55
CA ASP A 325 1.55 -1.17 -34.70
C ASP A 325 0.99 -2.51 -35.22
N ASP A 326 1.77 -3.60 -35.07
CA ASP A 326 1.32 -4.96 -35.41
C ASP A 326 0.37 -5.53 -34.34
N LEU A 327 -0.92 -5.23 -34.48
CA LEU A 327 -1.99 -5.66 -33.57
C LEU A 327 -1.99 -7.17 -33.32
N VAL A 328 -1.63 -7.98 -34.31
CA VAL A 328 -1.68 -9.46 -34.21
C VAL A 328 -0.56 -9.97 -33.32
N GLN A 329 0.65 -9.48 -33.54
CA GLN A 329 1.79 -9.84 -32.70
C GLN A 329 1.57 -9.36 -31.26
N MET A 330 1.04 -8.14 -31.10
CA MET A 330 0.78 -7.59 -29.78
C MET A 330 -0.23 -8.40 -28.98
N GLN A 331 -1.33 -8.80 -29.64
CA GLN A 331 -2.38 -9.61 -29.01
C GLN A 331 -1.80 -10.94 -28.55
N LYS A 332 -1.01 -11.60 -29.40
CA LYS A 332 -0.38 -12.88 -29.10
C LYS A 332 0.58 -12.81 -27.92
N GLU A 333 1.41 -11.77 -27.83
CA GLU A 333 2.36 -11.61 -26.73
C GLU A 333 1.64 -11.37 -25.40
N LEU A 334 0.58 -10.56 -25.39
CA LEU A 334 -0.23 -10.32 -24.18
C LEU A 334 -1.03 -11.55 -23.76
N ASP A 335 -1.62 -12.29 -24.70
CA ASP A 335 -2.33 -13.53 -24.42
C ASP A 335 -1.38 -14.59 -23.82
N MET A 336 -0.15 -14.70 -24.36
CA MET A 336 0.88 -15.56 -23.78
C MET A 336 1.25 -15.13 -22.36
N TYR A 337 1.43 -13.83 -22.12
CA TYR A 337 1.76 -13.30 -20.79
C TYR A 337 0.66 -13.62 -19.76
N VAL A 338 -0.60 -13.30 -20.09
CA VAL A 338 -1.75 -13.57 -19.20
C VAL A 338 -1.88 -15.06 -18.91
N HIS A 339 -1.65 -15.91 -19.91
CA HIS A 339 -1.66 -17.36 -19.76
C HIS A 339 -0.53 -17.88 -18.85
N ASP A 340 0.71 -17.43 -19.07
CA ASP A 340 1.89 -17.87 -18.28
C ASP A 340 1.76 -17.50 -16.80
N PHE A 341 1.17 -16.33 -16.53
CA PHE A 341 0.87 -15.86 -15.17
C PHE A 341 -0.48 -16.36 -14.61
N ARG A 342 -1.22 -17.17 -15.39
CA ARG A 342 -2.51 -17.77 -15.02
C ARG A 342 -3.56 -16.74 -14.58
N LEU A 343 -3.53 -15.58 -15.23
CA LEU A 343 -4.48 -14.50 -14.97
C LEU A 343 -5.76 -14.75 -15.77
N PRO A 344 -6.95 -14.77 -15.15
CA PRO A 344 -8.22 -14.95 -15.85
C PRO A 344 -8.68 -13.61 -16.47
N ILE A 345 -7.92 -13.08 -17.42
CA ILE A 345 -8.14 -11.77 -18.04
C ILE A 345 -8.34 -11.91 -19.55
N GLU A 346 -9.38 -11.26 -20.08
CA GLU A 346 -9.63 -11.20 -21.53
C GLU A 346 -8.88 -10.00 -22.13
N VAL A 347 -7.98 -10.22 -23.10
CA VAL A 347 -7.17 -9.15 -23.71
C VAL A 347 -7.83 -8.59 -24.96
N HIS A 348 -7.91 -7.26 -25.06
CA HIS A 348 -8.46 -6.53 -26.18
C HIS A 348 -7.55 -5.37 -26.59
N ILE A 349 -7.02 -5.43 -27.80
CA ILE A 349 -6.27 -4.30 -28.38
C ILE A 349 -7.21 -3.35 -29.12
N LYS A 350 -7.04 -2.05 -28.91
CA LYS A 350 -7.83 -0.99 -29.55
C LYS A 350 -6.91 -0.01 -30.24
N VAL A 351 -7.24 0.32 -31.48
CA VAL A 351 -6.57 1.37 -32.23
C VAL A 351 -7.12 2.70 -31.74
N ALA A 352 -6.23 3.61 -31.35
CA ALA A 352 -6.57 4.97 -30.96
C ALA A 352 -6.14 5.95 -32.05
N ASP A 353 -6.82 7.10 -32.11
CA ASP A 353 -6.48 8.16 -33.06
C ASP A 353 -5.07 8.73 -32.77
N ASP A 354 -4.39 9.18 -33.82
CA ASP A 354 -3.02 9.71 -33.74
C ASP A 354 -2.88 10.86 -32.74
N LEU A 355 -3.94 11.65 -32.54
CA LEU A 355 -3.95 12.74 -31.54
C LEU A 355 -3.84 12.20 -30.10
N VAL A 356 -4.56 11.12 -29.79
CA VAL A 356 -4.53 10.48 -28.48
C VAL A 356 -3.16 9.83 -28.26
N MET A 357 -2.63 9.17 -29.29
CA MET A 357 -1.30 8.56 -29.25
C MET A 357 -0.19 9.62 -29.09
N ALA A 358 -0.28 10.74 -29.81
CA ALA A 358 0.67 11.85 -29.71
C ALA A 358 0.59 12.55 -28.33
N GLY A 359 -0.61 12.70 -27.78
CA GLY A 359 -0.82 13.24 -26.44
C GLY A 359 -0.13 12.40 -25.37
N MET A 360 -0.29 11.08 -25.43
CA MET A 360 0.39 10.13 -24.52
C MET A 360 1.91 10.14 -24.68
N ALA A 361 2.42 10.23 -25.92
CA ALA A 361 3.86 10.29 -26.18
C ALA A 361 4.48 11.62 -25.74
N SER A 362 3.73 12.72 -25.80
CA SER A 362 4.20 14.05 -25.39
C SER A 362 4.41 14.19 -23.87
N THR A 363 3.69 13.40 -23.07
CA THR A 363 3.88 13.34 -21.61
C THR A 363 5.18 12.61 -21.22
N GLU A 364 5.71 11.78 -22.11
CA GLU A 364 6.97 11.03 -21.92
C GLU A 364 8.20 11.72 -22.54
N LYS A 365 8.03 12.80 -23.34
CA LYS A 365 9.15 13.54 -23.94
C LYS A 365 9.82 14.47 -22.93
N GLU A 366 11.11 14.25 -22.70
CA GLU A 366 12.02 15.22 -22.08
C GLU A 366 11.97 16.56 -22.85
N PRO A 367 12.00 17.72 -22.16
CA PRO A 367 12.14 19.00 -22.82
C PRO A 367 13.53 19.12 -23.45
N GLU A 368 13.58 19.33 -24.78
CA GLU A 368 14.77 19.85 -25.45
C GLU A 368 15.11 21.22 -24.85
N GLU A 369 16.31 21.36 -24.29
CA GLU A 369 16.82 22.66 -23.87
C GLU A 369 17.04 23.57 -25.10
N PRO A 370 16.68 24.86 -25.04
CA PRO A 370 17.09 25.81 -26.06
C PRO A 370 18.61 25.96 -26.02
N GLY A 371 19.24 25.72 -27.18
CA GLY A 371 20.69 25.59 -27.32
C GLY A 371 21.51 26.66 -26.59
N GLN A 372 22.44 26.19 -25.76
CA GLN A 372 23.54 27.02 -25.27
C GLN A 372 24.66 27.03 -26.31
N GLU A 373 25.08 28.24 -26.65
CA GLU A 373 26.25 28.56 -27.47
C GLU A 373 27.50 27.80 -26.99
N GLU A 374 28.30 27.37 -27.97
CA GLU A 374 29.60 26.74 -27.82
C GLU A 374 30.50 27.48 -26.81
N ALA A 375 30.88 26.81 -25.73
CA ALA A 375 32.00 27.20 -24.89
C ALA A 375 33.21 26.28 -25.17
N ALA A 376 34.36 26.91 -25.35
CA ALA A 376 35.65 26.35 -25.79
C ALA A 376 36.19 25.19 -24.92
N PRO A 377 37.07 24.33 -25.47
CA PRO A 377 37.53 23.12 -24.79
C PRO A 377 38.62 23.44 -23.75
N GLY A 378 38.35 23.15 -22.47
CA GLY A 378 39.29 23.22 -21.36
C GLY A 378 39.46 21.87 -20.67
N GLU A 379 40.72 21.42 -20.61
CA GLU A 379 41.40 20.37 -19.84
C GLU A 379 40.60 19.30 -19.05
N ARG A 380 40.92 18.03 -19.35
CA ARG A 380 40.53 16.84 -18.58
C ARG A 380 41.60 16.51 -17.53
N ASP A 381 41.19 16.36 -16.27
CA ASP A 381 42.00 15.71 -15.24
C ASP A 381 41.82 14.18 -15.25
N PRO A 382 42.90 13.37 -15.09
CA PRO A 382 42.83 11.91 -15.19
C PRO A 382 42.87 11.24 -13.81
N VAL A 383 41.73 11.03 -13.15
CA VAL A 383 41.66 10.16 -11.96
C VAL A 383 40.34 9.39 -11.92
N LEU A 384 40.22 8.30 -12.70
CA LEU A 384 39.45 7.10 -12.29
C LEU A 384 39.69 5.89 -13.23
N ALA A 385 40.95 5.53 -13.46
CA ALA A 385 41.32 4.31 -14.19
C ALA A 385 41.50 3.13 -13.23
N VAL A 386 40.45 2.69 -12.52
CA VAL A 386 40.41 1.36 -11.86
C VAL A 386 38.95 0.90 -11.75
N LYS A 387 38.45 0.17 -12.76
CA LYS A 387 37.36 -0.84 -12.67
C LYS A 387 36.97 -1.33 -14.08
N THR A 388 37.93 -1.93 -14.78
CA THR A 388 37.67 -2.69 -16.02
C THR A 388 38.18 -4.12 -15.79
N SER A 389 37.36 -4.94 -15.14
CA SER A 389 37.60 -6.40 -15.05
C SER A 389 36.34 -7.23 -14.79
N HIS A 390 35.13 -6.67 -14.95
CA HIS A 390 33.86 -7.41 -14.80
C HIS A 390 33.02 -7.51 -16.09
N GLU A 391 33.40 -6.83 -17.17
CA GLU A 391 32.63 -6.81 -18.42
C GLU A 391 33.02 -7.89 -19.45
N GLU A 392 34.20 -8.51 -19.31
CA GLU A 392 34.62 -9.58 -20.24
C GLU A 392 34.06 -10.97 -19.89
N LEU A 393 33.60 -11.19 -18.66
CA LEU A 393 33.00 -12.47 -18.23
C LEU A 393 31.51 -12.60 -18.60
N ALA A 394 30.82 -11.50 -18.91
CA ALA A 394 29.41 -11.50 -19.26
C ALA A 394 29.14 -11.91 -20.73
N ARG A 395 30.16 -11.89 -21.60
CA ARG A 395 30.01 -12.19 -23.03
C ARG A 395 30.12 -13.69 -23.36
N THR A 396 30.60 -14.53 -22.44
CA THR A 396 30.92 -15.94 -22.73
C THR A 396 29.79 -16.92 -22.38
N PHE A 397 28.69 -16.47 -21.78
CA PHE A 397 27.57 -17.34 -21.34
C PHE A 397 26.24 -17.01 -22.05
N SER A 398 26.27 -16.71 -23.36
CA SER A 398 25.07 -16.56 -24.20
C SER A 398 24.68 -17.87 -24.95
N GLY A 399 24.73 -19.00 -24.25
CA GLY A 399 24.22 -20.29 -24.72
C GLY A 399 23.29 -20.89 -23.68
N ASN A 400 22.02 -21.08 -24.03
CA ASN A 400 20.89 -21.55 -23.21
C ASN A 400 20.13 -20.46 -22.43
N LEU A 401 19.28 -19.75 -23.17
CA LEU A 401 18.34 -18.76 -22.65
C LEU A 401 17.12 -19.46 -22.03
N VAL A 402 17.19 -19.78 -20.73
CA VAL A 402 15.98 -19.91 -19.91
C VAL A 402 15.49 -18.48 -19.66
N ARG A 403 14.52 -18.02 -20.47
CA ARG A 403 13.89 -16.70 -20.33
C ARG A 403 13.05 -16.65 -19.05
N THR A 404 13.63 -16.19 -17.96
CA THR A 404 12.88 -15.67 -16.81
C THR A 404 12.42 -14.26 -17.18
N VAL A 405 11.19 -14.12 -17.66
CA VAL A 405 10.59 -12.83 -18.00
C VAL A 405 10.27 -12.09 -16.69
N SER A 406 10.99 -11.00 -16.45
CA SER A 406 10.76 -10.08 -15.34
C SER A 406 9.63 -9.10 -15.70
N GLY A 407 8.86 -8.58 -14.73
CA GLY A 407 7.89 -7.50 -14.97
C GLY A 407 8.51 -6.25 -15.61
N ALA A 408 9.83 -6.03 -15.42
CA ALA A 408 10.60 -5.00 -16.12
C ALA A 408 10.73 -5.27 -17.64
N ASP A 409 10.64 -6.53 -18.09
CA ASP A 409 10.67 -6.89 -19.50
C ASP A 409 9.35 -6.57 -20.19
N LEU A 410 8.19 -6.55 -19.52
CA LEU A 410 6.92 -6.18 -20.17
C LEU A 410 6.86 -4.67 -20.43
N ALA A 411 7.25 -3.86 -19.44
CA ALA A 411 7.40 -2.42 -19.63
C ALA A 411 8.47 -2.08 -20.67
N LYS A 412 9.59 -2.82 -20.72
CA LYS A 412 10.60 -2.71 -21.78
C LYS A 412 10.17 -3.28 -23.12
N THR A 413 9.31 -4.30 -23.15
CA THR A 413 8.79 -4.87 -24.40
C THR A 413 7.82 -3.87 -25.01
N VAL A 414 6.90 -3.31 -24.23
CA VAL A 414 5.98 -2.25 -24.69
C VAL A 414 6.71 -0.93 -24.96
N SER A 415 7.69 -0.54 -24.12
CA SER A 415 8.55 0.61 -24.45
C SER A 415 9.35 0.33 -25.71
N SER A 416 9.85 -0.89 -25.95
CA SER A 416 10.49 -1.27 -27.22
C SER A 416 9.51 -1.35 -28.40
N TRP A 417 8.20 -1.47 -28.18
CA TRP A 417 7.20 -1.36 -29.24
C TRP A 417 7.02 0.11 -29.64
N ARG A 418 6.93 1.03 -28.67
CA ARG A 418 6.83 2.48 -28.90
C ARG A 418 8.16 3.15 -29.28
N GLU A 419 9.30 2.68 -28.77
CA GLU A 419 10.68 3.14 -29.06
C GLU A 419 11.15 2.67 -30.44
N ARG A 420 10.62 1.57 -30.97
CA ARG A 420 10.91 1.13 -32.36
C ARG A 420 10.40 2.10 -33.43
N ALA A 421 9.50 3.01 -33.09
CA ALA A 421 9.06 4.08 -33.98
C ALA A 421 10.07 5.26 -34.08
N HIS A 422 11.05 5.34 -33.18
CA HIS A 422 11.99 6.46 -33.11
C HIS A 422 13.41 6.00 -32.69
N MET A 423 14.08 5.24 -33.56
CA MET A 423 15.54 5.08 -33.48
C MET A 423 16.24 5.98 -34.49
N GLU A 424 16.47 7.24 -34.08
CA GLU A 424 17.64 8.00 -34.50
C GLU A 424 18.02 8.94 -33.33
N ASN A 425 19.23 8.74 -32.79
CA ASN A 425 19.89 9.46 -31.69
C ASN A 425 19.34 9.28 -30.26
N ARG A 426 20.06 8.47 -29.46
CA ARG A 426 20.27 8.71 -28.02
C ARG A 426 21.43 7.88 -27.49
N ASP A 427 22.65 8.44 -27.61
CA ASP A 427 23.75 8.17 -26.68
C ASP A 427 23.71 9.27 -25.60
N SER A 428 23.12 8.98 -24.44
CA SER A 428 23.30 9.81 -23.23
C SER A 428 23.12 8.96 -21.97
N LYS A 429 24.09 9.09 -21.06
CA LYS A 429 24.20 8.43 -19.75
C LYS A 429 23.68 9.34 -18.64
N ASP A 430 22.41 9.71 -18.63
CA ASP A 430 21.83 10.46 -17.51
C ASP A 430 20.80 9.64 -16.72
N PRO A 431 20.79 9.75 -15.36
CA PRO A 431 19.83 9.05 -14.53
C PRO A 431 18.43 9.64 -14.77
N LYS A 432 17.46 8.76 -15.05
CA LYS A 432 16.05 9.09 -15.30
C LYS A 432 15.52 10.12 -14.31
N THR A 433 15.40 11.37 -14.73
CA THR A 433 14.74 12.45 -13.99
C THR A 433 13.24 12.17 -14.06
N VAL A 434 12.70 11.52 -13.03
CA VAL A 434 11.27 11.19 -13.02
C VAL A 434 10.48 12.47 -12.75
N LEU A 435 9.60 12.78 -13.70
CA LEU A 435 8.77 13.96 -13.78
C LEU A 435 7.65 13.86 -12.75
N PHE A 436 7.58 14.82 -11.83
CA PHE A 436 6.30 15.11 -11.21
C PHE A 436 6.04 16.59 -10.96
N LEU A 437 7.03 17.36 -10.51
CA LEU A 437 6.90 18.81 -10.30
C LEU A 437 8.29 19.43 -10.36
N HIS A 438 8.48 20.39 -11.26
CA HIS A 438 9.78 21.06 -11.42
C HIS A 438 9.90 22.31 -10.53
N HIS A 439 8.78 22.95 -10.19
CA HIS A 439 8.78 24.17 -9.39
C HIS A 439 7.60 24.21 -8.38
N PRO A 440 7.84 24.55 -7.09
CA PRO A 440 6.80 24.54 -6.06
C PRO A 440 5.65 25.51 -6.33
N VAL A 441 5.88 26.55 -7.14
CA VAL A 441 4.83 27.51 -7.57
C VAL A 441 3.73 26.81 -8.37
N GLN A 442 4.03 25.71 -9.06
CA GLN A 442 3.01 24.96 -9.82
C GLN A 442 1.89 24.38 -8.94
N LEU A 443 2.17 24.15 -7.65
CA LEU A 443 1.18 23.68 -6.67
C LEU A 443 0.09 24.72 -6.37
N THR A 444 0.41 26.01 -6.51
CA THR A 444 -0.49 27.12 -6.17
C THR A 444 -1.06 27.82 -7.40
N LEU A 445 -0.53 27.55 -8.60
CA LEU A 445 -1.03 28.12 -9.85
C LEU A 445 -2.39 27.54 -10.22
N ASN A 446 -3.33 28.44 -10.53
CA ASN A 446 -4.66 28.13 -11.07
C ASN A 446 -4.69 28.46 -12.57
N ILE A 447 -3.83 27.80 -13.36
CA ILE A 447 -3.82 27.93 -14.82
C ILE A 447 -4.54 26.73 -15.40
N ASP A 448 -5.51 26.96 -16.28
CA ASP A 448 -6.28 25.88 -16.89
C ASP A 448 -5.40 24.96 -17.76
N CYS A 449 -5.86 23.72 -17.93
CA CYS A 449 -5.19 22.72 -18.76
C CYS A 449 -5.13 23.17 -20.23
N CYS A 450 -4.07 22.76 -20.93
CA CYS A 450 -3.93 23.07 -22.34
C CYS A 450 -5.11 22.46 -23.14
N PRO A 451 -5.70 23.19 -24.11
CA PRO A 451 -6.80 22.66 -24.91
C PRO A 451 -6.48 21.34 -25.63
N VAL A 452 -5.21 21.12 -25.99
CA VAL A 452 -4.76 19.88 -26.64
C VAL A 452 -4.81 18.70 -25.67
N GLU A 453 -4.28 18.87 -24.46
CA GLU A 453 -4.33 17.85 -23.41
C GLU A 453 -5.77 17.54 -23.00
N MET A 454 -6.62 18.57 -22.91
CA MET A 454 -8.05 18.41 -22.65
C MET A 454 -8.75 17.63 -23.77
N ALA A 455 -8.41 17.88 -25.04
CA ALA A 455 -8.96 17.14 -26.17
C ALA A 455 -8.53 15.66 -26.14
N VAL A 456 -7.28 15.38 -25.74
CA VAL A 456 -6.76 14.02 -25.55
C VAL A 456 -7.51 13.30 -24.42
N ALA A 457 -7.67 13.94 -23.26
CA ALA A 457 -8.43 13.38 -22.13
C ALA A 457 -9.89 13.10 -22.50
N SER A 458 -10.53 14.05 -23.20
CA SER A 458 -11.92 13.92 -23.66
C SER A 458 -12.08 12.79 -24.68
N GLY A 459 -11.22 12.70 -25.69
CA GLY A 459 -11.26 11.61 -26.67
C GLY A 459 -11.03 10.24 -26.05
N LEU A 460 -10.09 10.14 -25.11
CA LEU A 460 -9.85 8.90 -24.38
C LEU A 460 -11.03 8.53 -23.47
N ASN A 461 -11.62 9.49 -22.77
CA ASN A 461 -12.80 9.25 -21.95
C ASN A 461 -14.00 8.80 -22.79
N GLU A 462 -14.25 9.42 -23.94
CA GLU A 462 -15.32 8.99 -24.85
C GLU A 462 -15.13 7.54 -25.32
N LEU A 463 -13.89 7.16 -25.65
CA LEU A 463 -13.55 5.79 -26.00
C LEU A 463 -13.78 4.83 -24.82
N MET A 464 -13.35 5.21 -23.62
CA MET A 464 -13.53 4.43 -22.40
C MET A 464 -15.02 4.26 -22.06
N LEU A 465 -15.82 5.32 -22.12
CA LEU A 465 -17.26 5.26 -21.83
C LEU A 465 -18.03 4.45 -22.89
N LYS A 466 -17.62 4.51 -24.15
CA LYS A 466 -18.25 3.72 -25.23
C LYS A 466 -18.09 2.21 -25.02
N ILE A 467 -16.99 1.78 -24.41
CA ILE A 467 -16.64 0.35 -24.23
C ILE A 467 -16.93 -0.14 -22.81
N SER A 468 -16.67 0.70 -21.81
CA SER A 468 -16.68 0.40 -20.38
C SER A 468 -17.73 1.20 -19.62
N GLY A 469 -18.72 1.80 -20.29
CA GLY A 469 -19.79 2.56 -19.65
C GLY A 469 -20.68 1.73 -18.72
N ASP A 470 -20.78 0.43 -18.97
CA ASP A 470 -21.48 -0.56 -18.15
C ASP A 470 -20.56 -1.29 -17.15
N ALA A 471 -19.27 -0.98 -17.14
CA ALA A 471 -18.31 -1.62 -16.25
C ALA A 471 -18.58 -1.22 -14.78
N GLU A 472 -18.41 -2.19 -13.89
CA GLU A 472 -18.62 -2.00 -12.45
C GLU A 472 -17.42 -1.34 -11.78
N LEU A 473 -16.24 -1.47 -12.39
CA LEU A 473 -15.00 -0.86 -11.98
C LEU A 473 -14.08 -0.66 -13.19
N VAL A 474 -13.55 0.55 -13.34
CA VAL A 474 -12.52 0.88 -14.31
C VAL A 474 -11.20 1.10 -13.57
N VAL A 475 -10.13 0.43 -13.99
CA VAL A 475 -8.79 0.60 -13.40
C VAL A 475 -7.87 1.12 -14.48
N THR A 476 -7.24 2.27 -14.27
CA THR A 476 -6.32 2.89 -15.22
C THR A 476 -5.10 3.45 -14.50
N ASN A 477 -4.04 3.72 -15.25
CA ASN A 477 -2.86 4.38 -14.70
C ASN A 477 -3.17 5.86 -14.41
N LEU A 478 -2.56 6.38 -13.34
CA LEU A 478 -2.53 7.81 -13.03
C LEU A 478 -1.55 8.47 -14.01
N PRO A 479 -1.99 9.43 -14.84
CA PRO A 479 -1.13 10.09 -15.81
C PRO A 479 -0.03 10.90 -15.13
N ASP A 480 1.11 11.03 -15.80
CA ASP A 480 2.19 11.92 -15.38
C ASP A 480 1.78 13.39 -15.55
N MET A 481 2.28 14.24 -14.65
CA MET A 481 2.07 15.67 -14.74
C MET A 481 3.16 16.30 -15.62
N ASN A 482 2.74 17.03 -16.66
CA ASN A 482 3.65 17.69 -17.59
C ASN A 482 4.40 18.84 -16.87
N PRO A 483 5.72 19.07 -17.09
CA PRO A 483 6.51 20.07 -16.36
C PRO A 483 6.03 21.51 -16.49
N ARG A 484 5.21 21.79 -17.51
CA ARG A 484 4.67 23.12 -17.78
C ARG A 484 3.25 23.30 -17.24
N GLN A 485 2.65 22.24 -16.71
CA GLN A 485 1.26 22.24 -16.25
C GLN A 485 1.15 22.80 -14.83
N SER A 486 -0.01 23.35 -14.50
CA SER A 486 -0.34 23.75 -13.13
C SER A 486 -1.07 22.62 -12.40
N ALA A 487 -1.14 22.71 -11.08
CA ALA A 487 -1.91 21.77 -10.27
C ALA A 487 -3.39 21.71 -10.69
N LEU A 488 -3.98 22.86 -11.01
CA LEU A 488 -5.37 22.94 -11.48
C LEU A 488 -5.52 22.25 -12.84
N GLY A 489 -4.62 22.54 -13.78
CA GLY A 489 -4.66 21.94 -15.12
C GLY A 489 -4.52 20.42 -15.08
N TYR A 490 -3.63 19.90 -14.22
CA TYR A 490 -3.48 18.46 -14.03
C TYR A 490 -4.77 17.82 -13.48
N CYS A 491 -5.38 18.45 -12.47
CA CYS A 491 -6.64 17.95 -11.91
C CYS A 491 -7.78 18.00 -12.94
N GLN A 492 -7.86 19.04 -13.77
CA GLN A 492 -8.82 19.14 -14.87
C GLN A 492 -8.64 18.01 -15.89
N TYR A 493 -7.40 17.69 -16.25
CA TYR A 493 -7.08 16.60 -17.16
C TYR A 493 -7.58 15.24 -16.62
N VAL A 494 -7.25 14.92 -15.36
CA VAL A 494 -7.68 13.66 -14.73
C VAL A 494 -9.19 13.62 -14.49
N GLU A 495 -9.80 14.77 -14.17
CA GLU A 495 -11.25 14.91 -14.06
C GLU A 495 -11.95 14.62 -15.37
N GLU A 496 -11.52 15.22 -16.47
CA GLU A 496 -12.12 14.98 -17.78
C GLU A 496 -11.90 13.54 -18.26
N LEU A 497 -10.73 12.96 -17.98
CA LEU A 497 -10.41 11.57 -18.33
C LEU A 497 -11.34 10.54 -17.68
N THR A 498 -11.81 10.80 -16.46
CA THR A 498 -12.61 9.86 -15.67
C THR A 498 -14.05 10.31 -15.45
N LYS A 499 -14.48 11.33 -16.19
CA LYS A 499 -15.80 11.94 -16.06
C LYS A 499 -16.89 10.95 -16.45
N ASN A 500 -17.96 10.92 -15.66
CA ASN A 500 -19.12 10.02 -15.81
C ASN A 500 -18.83 8.51 -15.63
N MET A 501 -17.63 8.12 -15.22
CA MET A 501 -17.36 6.73 -14.82
C MET A 501 -18.02 6.44 -13.46
N ASN A 502 -18.56 5.22 -13.30
CA ASN A 502 -19.21 4.83 -12.05
C ASN A 502 -18.20 4.74 -10.90
N ARG A 503 -17.16 3.91 -11.06
CA ARG A 503 -16.06 3.74 -10.11
C ARG A 503 -14.76 3.61 -10.90
N ALA A 504 -13.79 4.42 -10.54
CA ALA A 504 -12.47 4.46 -11.14
C ALA A 504 -11.40 4.31 -10.06
N VAL A 505 -10.37 3.52 -10.36
CA VAL A 505 -9.15 3.44 -9.55
C VAL A 505 -7.97 3.85 -10.41
N LEU A 506 -7.26 4.88 -9.96
CA LEU A 506 -6.05 5.39 -10.59
C LEU A 506 -4.84 4.80 -9.88
N LEU A 507 -3.98 4.11 -10.62
CA LEU A 507 -2.79 3.45 -10.09
C LEU A 507 -1.51 4.10 -10.60
N ARG A 508 -0.54 4.32 -9.71
CA ARG A 508 0.83 4.70 -10.08
C ARG A 508 1.80 3.69 -9.45
N GLY A 509 2.49 2.93 -10.30
CA GLY A 509 3.57 2.04 -9.89
C GLY A 509 4.91 2.76 -9.74
N THR A 510 5.88 2.11 -9.10
CA THR A 510 7.25 2.59 -8.87
C THR A 510 8.23 2.06 -9.91
N ASN A 511 7.77 1.19 -10.83
CA ASN A 511 8.58 0.48 -11.83
C ASN A 511 9.67 -0.44 -11.24
N THR A 512 9.71 -0.58 -9.91
CA THR A 512 10.59 -1.50 -9.17
C THR A 512 9.89 -2.77 -8.75
N GLU A 513 8.56 -2.84 -8.92
CA GLU A 513 7.75 -4.00 -8.59
C GLU A 513 7.94 -5.09 -9.64
N VAL A 514 8.62 -6.17 -9.27
CA VAL A 514 8.74 -7.35 -10.12
C VAL A 514 7.73 -8.39 -9.67
N ILE A 515 6.64 -8.52 -10.41
CA ILE A 515 5.66 -9.57 -10.13
C ILE A 515 6.10 -10.82 -10.89
N THR A 516 6.74 -11.75 -10.19
CA THR A 516 7.17 -13.03 -10.80
C THR A 516 6.17 -14.16 -10.57
N ALA A 517 5.18 -13.97 -9.71
CA ALA A 517 4.13 -14.95 -9.47
C ALA A 517 2.84 -14.29 -8.96
N PHE A 518 1.70 -14.61 -9.59
CA PHE A 518 0.36 -14.22 -9.14
C PHE A 518 -0.28 -15.37 -8.35
N THR A 519 0.33 -15.78 -7.23
CA THR A 519 -0.22 -16.84 -6.35
C THR A 519 -1.23 -16.31 -5.36
#